data_AF-A0A8T7GP36-F1
#
_entry.id   AF-A0A8T7GP36-F1
#
_cell.length_a   1.000
_cell.length_b   1.000
_cell.length_c   1.000
_cell.angle_alpha   90.00
_cell.angle_beta   90.00
_cell.angle_gamma   90.00
#
_symmetry.space_group_name_H-M   'P 1'
#
loop_
_entity.id
_entity.type
_entity.pdbx_description
1 polymer ?
#
loop_
_entity_poly.entity_id
_entity_poly.type
_entity_poly.pdbx_seq_one_letter_code
_entity_poly.pdbx_strand_id
1 'polypeptide(L)'
;MKQDLYYYLVGSEIDKASETMISNLTKNGFKFNFNSIYENPEYPEIRLFVSNKNSLWFDDLEDYCPNAKAFIFLSKHSSKEKFPALTCHFTGNFEKNFYGGKEKELGIAYPSLQKLYLANLMKHKNLLSNFDIGMESTHHGPTSIKKPVIFIELGSDEQQWTDQHAASIICNTILDTIISLNRGKVVPCKKIAIGIGGNHYASKFNKILFDSGEFCFASIISKYYLKSLDRNMIEQMIQKSVEKITYAIVDNKGLGPERSQILNLLNDSELKILKI
;
A
#
# COMPACT_ATOMS: atom_id res chain seq x y z
N MET A 1 22.26 -11.78 -19.51
CA MET A 1 21.89 -10.35 -19.64
C MET A 1 21.10 -9.97 -18.40
N LYS A 2 21.41 -8.85 -17.72
CA LYS A 2 20.55 -8.35 -16.64
C LYS A 2 19.21 -7.98 -17.28
N GLN A 3 18.12 -8.54 -16.77
CA GLN A 3 16.78 -8.15 -17.19
C GLN A 3 16.44 -6.81 -16.53
N ASP A 4 15.96 -5.85 -17.33
CA ASP A 4 15.50 -4.56 -16.79
C ASP A 4 14.25 -4.78 -15.93
N LEU A 5 14.26 -4.22 -14.73
CA LEU A 5 13.15 -4.29 -13.77
C LEU A 5 12.37 -2.99 -13.75
N TYR A 6 11.04 -3.07 -13.73
CA TYR A 6 10.15 -1.90 -13.80
C TYR A 6 9.22 -1.79 -12.59
N TYR A 7 8.83 -0.58 -12.24
CA TYR A 7 7.66 -0.35 -11.39
C TYR A 7 6.41 -0.39 -12.27
N TYR A 8 5.45 -1.23 -11.90
CA TYR A 8 4.18 -1.34 -12.63
C TYR A 8 3.09 -0.59 -11.89
N LEU A 9 2.53 0.42 -12.54
CA LEU A 9 1.24 1.00 -12.18
C LEU A 9 0.16 0.08 -12.74
N VAL A 10 -0.72 -0.44 -11.91
CA VAL A 10 -1.71 -1.47 -12.29
C VAL A 10 -3.08 -0.84 -12.22
N GLY A 11 -3.72 -0.70 -13.39
CA GLY A 11 -5.04 -0.12 -13.55
C GLY A 11 -6.08 -1.16 -13.95
N SER A 12 -7.33 -0.94 -13.54
CA SER A 12 -8.49 -1.77 -13.85
C SER A 12 -9.60 -0.92 -14.48
N GLU A 13 -10.03 -1.25 -15.69
CA GLU A 13 -11.12 -0.56 -16.40
C GLU A 13 -12.50 -0.76 -15.75
N ILE A 14 -12.65 -1.74 -14.85
CA ILE A 14 -13.92 -1.95 -14.11
C ILE A 14 -13.96 -1.16 -12.79
N ASP A 15 -12.94 -0.36 -12.49
CA ASP A 15 -12.85 0.49 -11.30
C ASP A 15 -12.81 1.97 -11.71
N LYS A 16 -13.83 2.73 -11.31
CA LYS A 16 -14.01 4.12 -11.73
C LYS A 16 -12.89 5.08 -11.26
N ALA A 17 -12.31 4.84 -10.09
CA ALA A 17 -11.17 5.62 -9.61
C ALA A 17 -9.91 5.26 -10.39
N SER A 18 -9.74 3.98 -10.67
CA SER A 18 -8.66 3.48 -11.52
C SER A 18 -8.76 4.06 -12.94
N GLU A 19 -9.93 4.04 -13.57
CA GLU A 19 -10.16 4.68 -14.88
C GLU A 19 -9.80 6.16 -14.89
N THR A 20 -10.17 6.89 -13.84
CA THR A 20 -9.84 8.32 -13.67
C THR A 20 -8.33 8.53 -13.60
N MET A 21 -7.60 7.68 -12.87
CA MET A 21 -6.14 7.73 -12.79
C MET A 21 -5.45 7.27 -14.09
N ILE A 22 -5.95 6.21 -14.75
CA ILE A 22 -5.48 5.77 -16.08
C ILE A 22 -5.64 6.91 -17.09
N SER A 23 -6.78 7.61 -17.08
CA SER A 23 -7.01 8.77 -17.96
C SER A 23 -5.98 9.89 -17.71
N ASN A 24 -5.62 10.15 -16.45
CA ASN A 24 -4.58 11.13 -16.12
C ASN A 24 -3.20 10.69 -16.62
N LEU A 25 -2.81 9.45 -16.39
CA LEU A 25 -1.50 8.92 -16.83
C LEU A 25 -1.38 8.91 -18.35
N THR A 26 -2.43 8.52 -19.07
CA THR A 26 -2.44 8.52 -20.55
C THR A 26 -2.39 9.93 -21.13
N LYS A 27 -3.10 10.90 -20.54
CA LYS A 27 -2.97 12.33 -20.89
C LYS A 27 -1.55 12.86 -20.61
N ASN A 28 -0.89 12.35 -19.58
CA ASN A 28 0.50 12.67 -19.22
C ASN A 28 1.54 11.85 -20.01
N GLY A 29 1.18 11.28 -21.16
CA GLY A 29 2.14 10.72 -22.11
C GLY A 29 2.42 9.23 -22.01
N PHE A 30 1.75 8.49 -21.11
CA PHE A 30 1.74 7.02 -21.18
C PHE A 30 0.97 6.57 -22.42
N LYS A 31 1.66 5.95 -23.38
CA LYS A 31 1.09 5.46 -24.63
C LYS A 31 1.10 3.95 -24.69
N PHE A 32 0.04 3.37 -25.24
CA PHE A 32 -0.06 1.93 -25.43
C PHE A 32 1.14 1.43 -26.25
N ASN A 33 1.72 0.31 -25.83
CA ASN A 33 2.77 -0.38 -26.56
C ASN A 33 2.31 -1.79 -26.97
N PHE A 34 2.28 -2.75 -26.04
CA PHE A 34 1.86 -4.13 -26.31
C PHE A 34 1.27 -4.79 -25.06
N ASN A 35 0.46 -5.85 -25.21
CA ASN A 35 -0.06 -6.68 -24.11
C ASN A 35 -0.57 -5.87 -22.89
N SER A 36 -1.47 -4.90 -23.12
CA SER A 36 -2.01 -4.05 -22.07
C SER A 36 -1.00 -3.12 -21.36
N ILE A 37 0.25 -3.07 -21.82
CA ILE A 37 1.31 -2.22 -21.27
C ILE A 37 1.36 -0.90 -22.04
N TYR A 38 1.44 0.18 -21.26
CA TYR A 38 1.65 1.55 -21.68
C TYR A 38 3.02 2.02 -21.16
N GLU A 39 3.72 2.79 -21.99
CA GLU A 39 5.06 3.29 -21.70
C GLU A 39 5.10 4.81 -21.85
N ASN A 40 5.98 5.44 -21.07
CA ASN A 40 6.28 6.86 -21.20
C ASN A 40 7.81 7.03 -21.23
N PRO A 41 8.40 7.58 -22.32
CA PRO A 41 9.84 7.80 -22.43
C PRO A 41 10.43 8.71 -21.33
N GLU A 42 9.64 9.58 -20.71
CA GLU A 42 10.08 10.42 -19.59
C GLU A 42 10.29 9.62 -18.29
N TYR A 43 9.61 8.47 -18.18
CA TYR A 43 9.64 7.57 -17.02
C TYR A 43 10.04 6.14 -17.44
N PRO A 44 11.27 5.94 -17.95
CA PRO A 44 11.70 4.67 -18.52
C PRO A 44 11.71 3.50 -17.52
N GLU A 45 11.75 3.77 -16.21
CA GLU A 45 11.64 2.76 -15.15
C GLU A 45 10.19 2.40 -14.73
N ILE A 46 9.18 3.03 -15.34
CA ILE A 46 7.75 2.87 -14.99
C ILE A 46 7.00 2.30 -16.19
N ARG A 47 6.06 1.39 -15.91
CA ARG A 47 5.10 0.85 -16.88
C ARG A 47 3.70 1.00 -16.31
N LEU A 48 2.73 1.29 -17.16
CA LEU A 48 1.31 1.23 -16.80
C LEU A 48 0.72 -0.03 -17.43
N PHE A 49 0.18 -0.94 -16.62
CA PHE A 49 -0.54 -2.12 -17.08
C PHE A 49 -2.03 -1.94 -16.84
N VAL A 50 -2.84 -2.02 -17.90
CA VAL A 50 -4.29 -1.80 -17.84
C VAL A 50 -5.03 -3.09 -18.17
N SER A 51 -5.89 -3.54 -17.26
CA SER A 51 -6.69 -4.74 -17.45
C SER A 51 -8.17 -4.49 -17.19
N ASN A 52 -9.02 -5.45 -17.55
CA ASN A 52 -10.42 -5.51 -17.16
C ASN A 52 -10.66 -6.48 -15.98
N LYS A 53 -9.59 -6.96 -15.33
CA LYS A 53 -9.68 -7.87 -14.18
C LYS A 53 -9.90 -7.07 -12.90
N ASN A 54 -10.55 -7.69 -11.92
CA ASN A 54 -10.65 -7.10 -10.60
C ASN A 54 -9.29 -7.20 -9.87
N SER A 55 -8.73 -6.04 -9.52
CA SER A 55 -7.44 -5.90 -8.84
C SER A 55 -7.28 -6.80 -7.61
N LEU A 56 -8.34 -6.99 -6.82
CA LEU A 56 -8.27 -7.74 -5.55
C LEU A 56 -8.02 -9.25 -5.77
N TRP A 57 -8.35 -9.78 -6.95
CA TRP A 57 -8.19 -11.20 -7.30
C TRP A 57 -7.05 -11.44 -8.30
N PHE A 58 -6.17 -10.44 -8.51
CA PHE A 58 -5.15 -10.50 -9.55
C PHE A 58 -3.85 -11.17 -9.07
N ASP A 59 -3.95 -12.36 -8.47
CA ASP A 59 -2.79 -13.09 -7.94
C ASP A 59 -1.81 -13.57 -9.02
N ASP A 60 -2.24 -13.69 -10.28
CA ASP A 60 -1.44 -14.13 -11.44
C ASP A 60 -0.75 -12.98 -12.20
N LEU A 61 -0.69 -11.77 -11.63
CA LEU A 61 -0.16 -10.59 -12.32
C LEU A 61 1.31 -10.73 -12.78
N GLU A 62 2.13 -11.50 -12.06
CA GLU A 62 3.53 -11.75 -12.44
C GLU A 62 3.67 -12.50 -13.77
N ASP A 63 2.65 -13.25 -14.20
CA ASP A 63 2.66 -13.93 -15.50
C ASP A 63 2.57 -12.93 -16.67
N TYR A 64 1.93 -11.78 -16.42
CA TYR A 64 1.82 -10.68 -17.38
C TYR A 64 2.99 -9.69 -17.27
N CYS A 65 3.53 -9.52 -16.06
CA CYS A 65 4.56 -8.53 -15.73
C CYS A 65 5.77 -9.18 -15.01
N PRO A 66 6.50 -10.12 -15.65
CA PRO A 66 7.49 -10.97 -14.96
C PRO A 66 8.73 -10.23 -14.45
N ASN A 67 8.99 -9.03 -14.98
CA ASN A 67 10.12 -8.17 -14.60
C ASN A 67 9.70 -7.01 -13.70
N ALA A 68 8.65 -7.19 -12.89
CA ALA A 68 8.25 -6.21 -11.90
C ALA A 68 9.25 -6.12 -10.73
N LYS A 69 9.60 -4.88 -10.38
CA LYS A 69 10.25 -4.50 -9.12
C LYS A 69 9.23 -4.32 -8.00
N ALA A 70 8.07 -3.75 -8.33
CA ALA A 70 6.92 -3.56 -7.46
C ALA A 70 5.65 -3.34 -8.28
N PHE A 71 4.50 -3.65 -7.69
CA PHE A 71 3.17 -3.36 -8.22
C PHE A 71 2.47 -2.28 -7.39
N ILE A 72 2.05 -1.21 -8.05
CA ILE A 72 1.30 -0.10 -7.47
C ILE A 72 -0.09 -0.14 -8.09
N PHE A 73 -1.06 -0.67 -7.36
CA PHE A 73 -2.45 -0.73 -7.80
C PHE A 73 -3.11 0.63 -7.65
N LEU A 74 -3.73 1.09 -8.73
CA LEU A 74 -4.57 2.26 -8.78
C LEU A 74 -6.00 1.80 -8.55
N SER A 75 -6.56 2.10 -7.38
CA SER A 75 -7.84 1.52 -6.94
C SER A 75 -8.77 2.58 -6.34
N LYS A 76 -10.04 2.25 -6.22
CA LYS A 76 -10.95 3.03 -5.38
C LYS A 76 -10.86 2.57 -3.93
N HIS A 77 -10.92 3.52 -3.01
CA HIS A 77 -11.33 3.25 -1.64
C HIS A 77 -12.85 3.40 -1.55
N SER A 78 -13.53 2.47 -0.87
CA SER A 78 -14.99 2.51 -0.69
C SER A 78 -15.37 2.39 0.77
N SER A 79 -16.02 3.43 1.32
CA SER A 79 -16.42 3.48 2.73
C SER A 79 -17.89 3.84 2.89
N LYS A 80 -18.56 3.22 3.86
CA LYS A 80 -19.94 3.58 4.24
C LYS A 80 -20.05 4.99 4.82
N GLU A 81 -18.98 5.45 5.47
CA GLU A 81 -18.94 6.78 6.10
C GLU A 81 -18.76 7.91 5.07
N LYS A 82 -18.41 7.58 3.82
CA LYS A 82 -18.29 8.52 2.68
C LYS A 82 -17.40 9.75 2.92
N PHE A 83 -16.43 9.66 3.83
CA PHE A 83 -15.43 10.70 4.00
C PHE A 83 -14.43 10.66 2.83
N PRO A 84 -14.15 11.80 2.16
CA PRO A 84 -13.14 11.85 1.12
C PRO A 84 -11.77 11.47 1.70
N ALA A 85 -11.12 10.49 1.09
CA ALA A 85 -9.83 9.99 1.57
C ALA A 85 -8.93 9.58 0.41
N LEU A 86 -7.64 9.89 0.54
CA LEU A 86 -6.57 9.40 -0.30
C LEU A 86 -5.73 8.46 0.55
N THR A 87 -5.91 7.17 0.31
CA THR A 87 -5.35 6.15 1.17
C THR A 87 -4.32 5.30 0.47
N CYS A 88 -3.53 4.58 1.28
CA CYS A 88 -2.55 3.67 0.76
C CYS A 88 -2.28 2.54 1.74
N HIS A 89 -2.28 1.29 1.28
CA HIS A 89 -2.02 0.16 2.15
C HIS A 89 -1.39 -1.02 1.40
N PHE A 90 -0.90 -1.99 2.17
CA PHE A 90 -0.45 -3.27 1.64
C PHE A 90 -1.58 -4.30 1.73
N THR A 91 -1.52 -5.31 0.89
CA THR A 91 -2.51 -6.39 0.84
C THR A 91 -2.19 -7.50 1.84
N GLY A 92 -3.20 -8.25 2.24
CA GLY A 92 -3.04 -9.38 3.13
C GLY A 92 -4.31 -9.75 3.89
N ASN A 93 -4.41 -11.03 4.22
CA ASN A 93 -5.54 -11.59 4.95
C ASN A 93 -5.03 -12.27 6.23
N PHE A 94 -5.45 -11.79 7.39
CA PHE A 94 -5.13 -12.41 8.70
C PHE A 94 -6.03 -13.61 9.03
N GLU A 95 -7.15 -13.72 8.34
CA GLU A 95 -8.14 -14.80 8.43
C GLU A 95 -8.85 -14.93 7.08
N LYS A 96 -9.91 -15.73 7.00
CA LYS A 96 -10.73 -15.83 5.79
C LYS A 96 -11.29 -14.47 5.39
N ASN A 97 -11.07 -14.09 4.12
CA ASN A 97 -11.59 -12.86 3.54
C ASN A 97 -12.41 -13.15 2.27
N PHE A 98 -13.43 -12.33 2.00
CA PHE A 98 -14.25 -12.40 0.79
C PHE A 98 -13.71 -11.51 -0.34
N TYR A 99 -12.70 -10.69 -0.06
CA TYR A 99 -12.13 -9.71 -0.99
C TYR A 99 -10.76 -10.15 -1.50
N GLY A 100 -10.71 -11.30 -2.18
CA GLY A 100 -9.50 -11.80 -2.87
C GLY A 100 -8.35 -12.26 -1.96
N GLY A 101 -7.35 -12.89 -2.59
CA GLY A 101 -6.21 -13.49 -1.90
C GLY A 101 -6.55 -14.77 -1.13
N LYS A 102 -5.52 -15.39 -0.55
CA LYS A 102 -5.64 -16.60 0.28
C LYS A 102 -5.87 -16.25 1.74
N GLU A 103 -6.55 -17.13 2.46
CA GLU A 103 -6.68 -17.06 3.91
C GLU A 103 -5.30 -17.18 4.58
N LYS A 104 -5.07 -16.38 5.63
CA LYS A 104 -3.81 -16.37 6.40
C LYS A 104 -2.56 -16.15 5.52
N GLU A 105 -2.66 -15.29 4.51
CA GLU A 105 -1.56 -14.93 3.62
C GLU A 105 -1.45 -13.42 3.53
N LEU A 106 -0.28 -12.86 3.85
CA LEU A 106 0.01 -11.44 3.63
C LEU A 106 0.66 -11.20 2.26
N GLY A 107 0.47 -10.03 1.66
CA GLY A 107 1.29 -9.55 0.55
C GLY A 107 2.64 -9.04 1.04
N ILE A 108 3.57 -8.82 0.10
CA ILE A 108 4.89 -8.24 0.43
C ILE A 108 4.76 -6.71 0.50
N ALA A 109 5.13 -6.14 1.64
CA ALA A 109 5.10 -4.69 1.86
C ALA A 109 6.34 -3.97 1.29
N TYR A 110 6.18 -2.70 0.88
CA TYR A 110 7.29 -1.78 0.55
C TYR A 110 7.21 -0.49 1.38
N PRO A 111 7.66 -0.52 2.65
CA PRO A 111 7.46 0.57 3.62
C PRO A 111 7.99 1.94 3.20
N SER A 112 9.20 2.01 2.64
CA SER A 112 9.79 3.27 2.16
C SER A 112 9.01 3.87 0.99
N LEU A 113 8.49 3.03 0.08
CA LEU A 113 7.65 3.50 -1.02
C LEU A 113 6.35 4.13 -0.48
N GLN A 114 5.66 3.44 0.43
CA GLN A 114 4.43 3.94 1.05
C GLN A 114 4.66 5.27 1.78
N LYS A 115 5.67 5.33 2.66
CA LYS A 115 5.94 6.55 3.42
C LYS A 115 6.34 7.72 2.51
N LEU A 116 7.21 7.49 1.52
CA LEU A 116 7.64 8.55 0.63
C LEU A 116 6.47 9.07 -0.21
N TYR A 117 5.61 8.17 -0.70
CA TYR A 117 4.38 8.55 -1.40
C TYR A 117 3.49 9.44 -0.53
N LEU A 118 3.15 8.99 0.69
CA LEU A 118 2.29 9.76 1.60
C LEU A 118 2.93 11.09 2.01
N ALA A 119 4.24 11.11 2.27
CA ALA A 119 4.96 12.33 2.60
C ALA A 119 4.98 13.34 1.44
N ASN A 120 5.12 12.87 0.20
CA ASN A 120 5.03 13.72 -0.98
C ASN A 120 3.59 14.21 -1.20
N LEU A 121 2.59 13.34 -1.03
CA LEU A 121 1.18 13.71 -1.16
C LEU A 121 0.77 14.79 -0.14
N MET A 122 1.29 14.69 1.09
CA MET A 122 1.07 15.70 2.14
C MET A 122 1.61 17.09 1.79
N LYS A 123 2.59 17.22 0.89
CA LYS A 123 3.04 18.53 0.39
C LYS A 123 1.97 19.25 -0.42
N HIS A 124 0.98 18.50 -0.93
CA HIS A 124 -0.17 19.01 -1.68
C HIS A 124 -1.44 19.13 -0.81
N LYS A 125 -1.33 19.03 0.53
CA LYS A 125 -2.49 19.02 1.45
C LYS A 125 -3.39 20.25 1.31
N ASN A 126 -2.84 21.40 0.94
CA ASN A 126 -3.61 22.63 0.68
C ASN A 126 -4.50 22.52 -0.57
N LEU A 127 -4.07 21.79 -1.59
CA LEU A 127 -4.86 21.51 -2.79
C LEU A 127 -5.85 20.36 -2.57
N LEU A 128 -5.60 19.55 -1.54
CA LEU A 128 -6.37 18.37 -1.15
C LEU A 128 -7.09 18.59 0.20
N SER A 129 -7.53 19.82 0.46
CA SER A 129 -8.05 20.23 1.78
C SER A 129 -9.25 19.40 2.26
N ASN A 130 -10.02 18.87 1.31
CA ASN A 130 -11.23 18.09 1.59
C ASN A 130 -10.97 16.60 1.82
N PHE A 131 -9.73 16.13 1.55
CA PHE A 131 -9.37 14.73 1.65
C PHE A 131 -8.54 14.44 2.89
N ASP A 132 -8.91 13.42 3.64
CA ASP A 132 -7.99 12.81 4.60
C ASP A 132 -6.91 12.00 3.87
N ILE A 133 -5.68 12.05 4.37
CA ILE A 133 -4.53 11.38 3.74
C ILE A 133 -3.91 10.44 4.77
N GLY A 134 -3.73 9.17 4.42
CA GLY A 134 -3.06 8.25 5.32
C GLY A 134 -3.05 6.80 4.87
N MET A 135 -2.46 5.97 5.71
CA MET A 135 -2.46 4.52 5.56
C MET A 135 -3.79 3.91 6.01
N GLU A 136 -4.07 2.73 5.48
CA GLU A 136 -5.03 1.78 6.05
C GLU A 136 -4.32 0.54 6.60
N SER A 137 -5.05 -0.25 7.39
CA SER A 137 -4.60 -1.56 7.83
C SER A 137 -4.40 -2.50 6.64
N THR A 138 -3.51 -3.47 6.78
CA THR A 138 -3.37 -4.55 5.80
C THR A 138 -4.67 -5.33 5.67
N HIS A 139 -5.19 -5.41 4.45
CA HIS A 139 -6.43 -6.11 4.16
C HIS A 139 -6.52 -6.49 2.68
N HIS A 140 -7.40 -7.45 2.37
CA HIS A 140 -7.77 -7.92 1.04
C HIS A 140 -6.62 -8.43 0.16
N GLY A 141 -6.96 -9.04 -0.98
CA GLY A 141 -6.01 -9.54 -1.96
C GLY A 141 -5.50 -8.49 -2.94
N PRO A 142 -4.57 -8.85 -3.85
CA PRO A 142 -3.97 -10.17 -3.99
C PRO A 142 -2.89 -10.41 -2.92
N THR A 143 -2.60 -11.68 -2.61
CA THR A 143 -1.65 -12.06 -1.55
C THR A 143 -0.55 -12.99 -2.02
N SER A 144 -0.73 -13.66 -3.17
CA SER A 144 0.20 -14.66 -3.69
C SER A 144 1.24 -14.09 -4.68
N ILE A 145 1.24 -12.77 -4.91
CA ILE A 145 2.26 -12.08 -5.71
C ILE A 145 3.59 -12.05 -4.96
N LYS A 146 4.69 -12.45 -5.62
CA LYS A 146 6.04 -12.55 -5.03
C LYS A 146 6.85 -11.26 -5.10
N LYS A 147 6.28 -10.20 -5.65
CA LYS A 147 6.79 -8.82 -5.61
C LYS A 147 6.04 -7.99 -4.58
N PRO A 148 6.62 -6.87 -4.09
CA PRO A 148 5.87 -5.93 -3.27
C PRO A 148 4.64 -5.39 -3.98
N VAL A 149 3.52 -5.35 -3.25
CA VAL A 149 2.21 -4.88 -3.71
C VAL A 149 1.72 -3.78 -2.80
N ILE A 150 1.35 -2.65 -3.37
CA ILE A 150 0.78 -1.51 -2.66
C ILE A 150 -0.46 -1.01 -3.40
N PHE A 151 -1.53 -0.74 -2.66
CA PHE A 151 -2.72 -0.07 -3.18
C PHE A 151 -2.60 1.41 -2.87
N ILE A 152 -2.84 2.24 -3.89
CA ILE A 152 -2.98 3.69 -3.77
C ILE A 152 -4.37 4.03 -4.24
N GLU A 153 -5.14 4.65 -3.35
CA GLU A 153 -6.57 4.71 -3.50
C GLU A 153 -7.12 6.13 -3.47
N LEU A 154 -8.14 6.35 -4.28
CA LEU A 154 -8.95 7.56 -4.32
C LEU A 154 -10.35 7.21 -3.85
N GLY A 155 -10.85 7.91 -2.84
CA GLY A 155 -12.11 7.56 -2.21
C GLY A 155 -12.81 8.72 -1.50
N SER A 156 -14.00 8.49 -0.94
CA SER A 156 -14.55 7.15 -0.68
C SER A 156 -15.88 6.81 -1.37
N ASP A 157 -16.37 7.68 -2.26
CA ASP A 157 -17.50 7.38 -3.13
C ASP A 157 -17.30 7.89 -4.57
N GLU A 158 -18.33 7.71 -5.41
CA GLU A 158 -18.31 8.03 -6.84
C GLU A 158 -17.92 9.49 -7.14
N GLN A 159 -18.26 10.43 -6.26
CA GLN A 159 -17.87 11.83 -6.41
C GLN A 159 -16.35 11.96 -6.36
N GLN A 160 -15.70 11.28 -5.40
CA GLN A 160 -14.25 11.30 -5.31
C GLN A 160 -13.58 10.40 -6.34
N TRP A 161 -14.16 9.23 -6.66
CA TRP A 161 -13.61 8.33 -7.68
C TRP A 161 -13.47 8.99 -9.05
N THR A 162 -14.26 10.02 -9.33
CA THR A 162 -14.21 10.78 -10.58
C THR A 162 -13.50 12.13 -10.47
N ASP A 163 -12.91 12.45 -9.31
CA ASP A 163 -12.19 13.70 -9.09
C ASP A 163 -10.87 13.72 -9.88
N GLN A 164 -10.91 14.39 -11.04
CA GLN A 164 -9.76 14.54 -11.94
C GLN A 164 -8.61 15.33 -11.30
N HIS A 165 -8.90 16.28 -10.41
CA HIS A 165 -7.87 17.08 -9.76
C HIS A 165 -7.09 16.25 -8.75
N ALA A 166 -7.80 15.54 -7.87
CA ALA A 166 -7.19 14.62 -6.91
C ALA A 166 -6.43 13.49 -7.63
N ALA A 167 -7.02 12.88 -8.67
CA ALA A 167 -6.37 11.83 -9.45
C ALA A 167 -5.08 12.32 -10.14
N SER A 168 -5.06 13.54 -10.67
CA SER A 168 -3.86 14.13 -11.27
C SER A 168 -2.73 14.30 -10.24
N ILE A 169 -3.06 14.81 -9.05
CA ILE A 169 -2.08 14.97 -7.96
C ILE A 169 -1.54 13.62 -7.50
N ILE A 170 -2.40 12.60 -7.34
CA ILE A 170 -2.00 11.23 -7.01
C ILE A 170 -1.02 10.68 -8.05
N CYS A 171 -1.40 10.72 -9.32
CA CYS A 171 -0.59 10.18 -10.42
C CYS A 171 0.80 10.82 -10.47
N ASN A 172 0.85 12.16 -10.43
CA ASN A 172 2.13 12.89 -10.44
C ASN A 172 2.97 12.55 -9.21
N THR A 173 2.34 12.46 -8.02
CA THR A 173 3.03 12.09 -6.78
C THR A 173 3.61 10.67 -6.84
N ILE A 174 2.91 9.72 -7.44
CA ILE A 174 3.41 8.35 -7.65
C ILE A 174 4.66 8.37 -8.54
N LEU A 175 4.59 9.06 -9.69
CA LEU A 175 5.71 9.15 -10.63
C LEU A 175 6.95 9.77 -9.96
N ASP A 176 6.80 10.91 -9.30
CA ASP A 176 7.88 11.60 -8.59
C ASP A 176 8.49 10.74 -7.47
N THR A 177 7.64 10.01 -6.74
CA THR A 177 8.06 9.10 -5.67
C THR A 177 8.93 7.98 -6.23
N ILE A 178 8.50 7.32 -7.30
CA ILE A 178 9.24 6.22 -7.93
C ILE A 178 10.57 6.73 -8.47
N ILE A 179 10.59 7.86 -9.19
CA ILE A 179 11.82 8.47 -9.70
C ILE A 179 12.80 8.80 -8.58
N SER A 180 12.30 9.40 -7.50
CA SER A 180 13.13 9.79 -6.35
C SER A 180 13.75 8.59 -5.65
N LEU A 181 12.98 7.51 -5.48
CA LEU A 181 13.44 6.28 -4.86
C LEU A 181 14.43 5.53 -5.76
N ASN A 182 14.13 5.41 -7.05
CA ASN A 182 14.92 4.62 -7.99
C ASN A 182 16.28 5.28 -8.30
N ARG A 183 16.32 6.61 -8.36
CA ARG A 183 17.56 7.37 -8.63
C ARG A 183 18.37 7.69 -7.37
N GLY A 184 18.04 7.07 -6.23
CA GLY A 184 18.77 7.24 -4.97
C GLY A 184 18.74 8.66 -4.40
N LYS A 185 17.75 9.47 -4.77
CA LYS A 185 17.61 10.85 -4.27
C LYS A 185 17.09 10.92 -2.84
N VAL A 186 16.54 9.82 -2.33
CA VAL A 186 15.99 9.71 -0.99
C VAL A 186 16.60 8.50 -0.29
N VAL A 187 17.00 8.71 0.96
CA VAL A 187 17.50 7.62 1.82
C VAL A 187 16.32 6.77 2.29
N PRO A 188 16.35 5.45 2.07
CA PRO A 188 15.33 4.55 2.58
C PRO A 188 15.19 4.66 4.10
N CYS A 189 13.99 4.35 4.57
CA CYS A 189 13.61 4.41 5.95
C CYS A 189 14.43 3.44 6.81
N LYS A 190 14.90 3.90 7.97
CA LYS A 190 15.78 3.10 8.84
C LYS A 190 15.02 2.32 9.91
N LYS A 191 13.88 2.84 10.39
CA LYS A 191 13.07 2.20 11.42
C LYS A 191 11.79 1.64 10.77
N ILE A 192 11.85 0.38 10.37
CA ILE A 192 10.70 -0.30 9.79
C ILE A 192 9.94 -1.07 10.87
N ALA A 193 8.64 -0.84 10.95
CA ALA A 193 7.77 -1.39 11.97
C ALA A 193 6.61 -2.18 11.38
N ILE A 194 6.18 -3.23 12.09
CA ILE A 194 4.81 -3.75 11.96
C ILE A 194 3.90 -3.00 12.95
N GLY A 195 2.65 -2.77 12.56
CA GLY A 195 1.63 -2.13 13.40
C GLY A 195 0.63 -3.14 13.94
N ILE A 196 0.32 -3.09 15.24
CA ILE A 196 -0.62 -4.03 15.87
C ILE A 196 -1.67 -3.28 16.70
N GLY A 197 -2.94 -3.41 16.32
CA GLY A 197 -4.09 -2.79 16.95
C GLY A 197 -4.61 -1.58 16.17
N GLY A 198 -5.34 -0.69 16.85
CA GLY A 198 -5.96 0.47 16.21
C GLY A 198 -7.19 0.14 15.35
N ASN A 199 -7.76 1.17 14.71
CA ASN A 199 -8.86 1.03 13.76
C ASN A 199 -8.34 0.68 12.35
N HIS A 200 -9.26 0.51 11.41
CA HIS A 200 -8.94 0.24 10.00
C HIS A 200 -8.10 1.35 9.36
N TYR A 201 -8.41 2.62 9.66
CA TYR A 201 -7.64 3.79 9.19
C TYR A 201 -6.33 4.05 9.95
N ALA A 202 -5.87 3.07 10.75
CA ALA A 202 -4.56 3.09 11.40
C ALA A 202 -4.20 4.42 12.08
N SER A 203 -5.16 5.14 12.70
CA SER A 203 -5.03 6.58 12.97
C SER A 203 -3.82 6.93 13.85
N LYS A 204 -3.51 6.10 14.85
CA LYS A 204 -2.32 6.28 15.70
C LYS A 204 -1.01 6.02 14.94
N PHE A 205 -0.98 5.04 14.05
CA PHE A 205 0.18 4.74 13.22
C PHE A 205 0.40 5.80 12.15
N ASN A 206 -0.67 6.33 11.56
CA ASN A 206 -0.63 7.52 10.70
C ASN A 206 0.00 8.71 11.42
N LYS A 207 -0.44 9.00 12.65
CA LYS A 207 0.18 10.05 13.47
C LYS A 207 1.68 9.83 13.65
N ILE A 208 2.12 8.61 13.95
CA ILE A 208 3.55 8.29 14.09
C ILE A 208 4.30 8.48 12.77
N LEU A 209 3.72 8.02 11.65
CA LEU A 209 4.32 8.13 10.32
C LEU A 209 4.57 9.60 9.95
N PHE A 210 3.59 10.48 10.19
CA PHE A 210 3.68 11.90 9.83
C PHE A 210 4.40 12.76 10.87
N ASP A 211 4.08 12.63 12.16
CA ASP A 211 4.60 13.53 13.20
C ASP A 211 6.07 13.24 13.54
N SER A 212 6.43 11.97 13.68
CA SER A 212 7.81 11.60 14.03
C SER A 212 8.73 11.63 12.82
N GLY A 213 8.20 11.28 11.64
CA GLY A 213 9.00 11.08 10.43
C GLY A 213 10.07 9.98 10.56
N GLU A 214 10.13 9.23 11.66
CA GLU A 214 11.21 8.25 11.90
C GLU A 214 10.85 6.85 11.41
N PHE A 215 9.58 6.46 11.56
CA PHE A 215 9.10 5.11 11.29
C PHE A 215 8.47 4.97 9.90
N CYS A 216 8.62 3.79 9.32
CA CYS A 216 7.81 3.31 8.21
C CYS A 216 7.06 2.08 8.66
N PHE A 217 5.85 1.91 8.17
CA PHE A 217 5.05 0.74 8.49
C PHE A 217 5.09 -0.24 7.34
N ALA A 218 5.21 -1.53 7.68
CA ALA A 218 4.92 -2.64 6.79
C ALA A 218 3.49 -3.10 7.06
N SER A 219 3.28 -4.39 7.32
CA SER A 219 1.94 -4.88 7.65
C SER A 219 1.40 -4.22 8.94
N ILE A 220 0.14 -3.80 8.88
CA ILE A 220 -0.61 -3.24 10.01
C ILE A 220 -1.84 -4.11 10.22
N ILE A 221 -1.96 -4.75 11.38
CA ILE A 221 -3.17 -5.48 11.75
C ILE A 221 -4.08 -4.62 12.61
N SER A 222 -5.33 -4.45 12.20
CA SER A 222 -6.33 -3.71 12.98
C SER A 222 -6.83 -4.53 14.18
N LYS A 223 -7.45 -3.84 15.16
CA LYS A 223 -8.00 -4.49 16.35
C LYS A 223 -9.03 -5.58 16.06
N TYR A 224 -9.64 -5.56 14.88
CA TYR A 224 -10.69 -6.50 14.47
C TYR A 224 -10.16 -7.91 14.19
N TYR A 225 -8.87 -8.03 13.84
CA TYR A 225 -8.25 -9.30 13.45
C TYR A 225 -7.26 -9.86 14.49
N LEU A 226 -7.19 -9.27 15.69
CA LEU A 226 -6.19 -9.63 16.70
C LEU A 226 -6.27 -11.09 17.15
N LYS A 227 -7.47 -11.68 17.17
CA LYS A 227 -7.69 -13.10 17.51
C LYS A 227 -7.05 -14.05 16.52
N SER A 228 -6.81 -13.57 15.30
CA SER A 228 -6.28 -14.35 14.20
C SER A 228 -4.74 -14.32 14.17
N LEU A 229 -4.10 -13.56 15.07
CA LEU A 229 -2.65 -13.57 15.26
C LEU A 229 -2.20 -14.84 15.97
N ASP A 230 -1.47 -15.65 15.21
CA ASP A 230 -0.63 -16.73 15.69
C ASP A 230 0.84 -16.47 15.35
N ARG A 231 1.73 -17.39 15.74
CA ARG A 231 3.16 -17.28 15.45
C ARG A 231 3.44 -17.15 13.95
N ASN A 232 2.73 -17.89 13.11
CA ASN A 232 2.93 -17.85 11.67
C ASN A 232 2.54 -16.49 11.07
N MET A 233 1.44 -15.89 11.54
CA MET A 233 1.06 -14.55 11.10
C MET A 233 2.08 -13.49 11.51
N ILE A 234 2.62 -13.56 12.73
CA ILE A 234 3.70 -12.65 13.16
C ILE A 234 4.96 -12.84 12.31
N GLU A 235 5.34 -14.09 12.04
CA GLU A 235 6.47 -14.40 11.14
C GLU A 235 6.23 -13.82 9.74
N GLN A 236 5.02 -13.95 9.18
CA GLN A 236 4.67 -13.34 7.90
C GLN A 236 4.76 -11.81 7.96
N MET A 237 4.25 -11.15 9.00
CA MET A 237 4.37 -9.70 9.17
C MET A 237 5.84 -9.23 9.20
N ILE A 238 6.74 -10.05 9.75
CA ILE A 238 8.18 -9.77 9.81
C ILE A 238 8.88 -10.04 8.47
N GLN A 239 8.55 -11.14 7.81
CA GLN A 239 9.29 -11.61 6.63
C GLN A 239 8.78 -11.01 5.32
N LYS A 240 7.49 -10.68 5.21
CA LYS A 240 6.87 -10.18 3.99
C LYS A 240 7.02 -8.66 3.85
N SER A 241 8.27 -8.22 3.79
CA SER A 241 8.63 -6.85 3.52
C SER A 241 9.91 -6.77 2.68
N VAL A 242 9.98 -5.80 1.79
CA VAL A 242 11.21 -5.46 1.05
C VAL A 242 12.32 -5.04 2.00
N GLU A 243 11.97 -4.43 3.13
CA GLU A 243 12.92 -3.84 4.07
C GLU A 243 12.83 -4.55 5.42
N LYS A 244 13.99 -4.78 6.06
CA LYS A 244 14.06 -5.54 7.32
C LYS A 244 13.23 -4.87 8.42
N ILE A 245 12.23 -5.58 8.93
CA ILE A 245 11.45 -5.18 10.10
C ILE A 245 12.34 -5.24 11.34
N THR A 246 12.34 -4.15 12.11
CA THR A 246 13.14 -4.03 13.34
C THR A 246 12.31 -3.62 14.56
N TYR A 247 11.07 -3.22 14.34
CA TYR A 247 10.16 -2.75 15.39
C TYR A 247 8.78 -3.41 15.29
N ALA A 248 8.13 -3.57 16.45
CA ALA A 248 6.69 -3.76 16.55
C ALA A 248 6.11 -2.57 17.31
N ILE A 249 5.22 -1.82 16.67
CA ILE A 249 4.52 -0.70 17.33
C ILE A 249 3.09 -1.17 17.65
N VAL A 250 2.77 -1.15 18.93
CA VAL A 250 1.59 -1.79 19.50
C VAL A 250 0.68 -0.73 20.10
N ASP A 251 -0.55 -0.60 19.58
CA ASP A 251 -1.61 0.14 20.26
C ASP A 251 -2.06 -0.65 21.50
N ASN A 252 -1.41 -0.35 22.62
CA ASN A 252 -1.46 -1.16 23.82
C ASN A 252 -2.82 -1.13 24.50
N LYS A 253 -3.57 -0.02 24.33
CA LYS A 253 -4.96 0.10 24.76
C LYS A 253 -5.91 -0.59 23.78
N GLY A 254 -5.58 -0.58 22.48
CA GLY A 254 -6.37 -1.22 21.43
C GLY A 254 -6.34 -2.75 21.41
N LEU A 255 -5.41 -3.38 22.14
CA LEU A 255 -5.28 -4.85 22.14
C LEU A 255 -6.40 -5.60 22.90
N GLY A 256 -7.03 -4.96 23.89
CA GLY A 256 -8.11 -5.59 24.66
C GLY A 256 -7.70 -6.94 25.29
N PRO A 257 -8.58 -7.97 25.23
CA PRO A 257 -8.31 -9.29 25.82
C PRO A 257 -7.09 -10.01 25.26
N GLU A 258 -6.73 -9.77 24.00
CA GLU A 258 -5.65 -10.49 23.29
C GLU A 258 -4.25 -10.00 23.68
N ARG A 259 -4.18 -8.98 24.54
CA ARG A 259 -2.93 -8.28 24.89
C ARG A 259 -1.83 -9.22 25.37
N SER A 260 -2.12 -10.08 26.32
CA SER A 260 -1.09 -10.96 26.92
C SER A 260 -0.54 -11.95 25.89
N GLN A 261 -1.43 -12.56 25.10
CA GLN A 261 -1.04 -13.49 24.03
C GLN A 261 -0.16 -12.79 22.98
N ILE A 262 -0.58 -11.63 22.48
CA ILE A 262 0.15 -10.89 21.46
C ILE A 262 1.52 -10.45 21.96
N LEU A 263 1.61 -9.91 23.19
CA LEU A 263 2.89 -9.50 23.75
C LEU A 263 3.83 -10.70 23.94
N ASN A 264 3.31 -11.88 24.29
CA ASN A 264 4.12 -13.10 24.35
C ASN A 264 4.63 -13.51 22.96
N LEU A 265 3.77 -13.51 21.94
CA LEU A 265 4.18 -13.80 20.55
C LEU A 265 5.28 -12.86 20.06
N LEU A 266 5.22 -11.57 20.44
CA LEU A 266 6.23 -10.58 20.06
C LEU A 266 7.53 -10.73 20.84
N ASN A 267 7.48 -11.12 22.11
CA ASN A 267 8.69 -11.34 22.93
C ASN A 267 9.57 -12.47 22.40
N ASP A 268 8.99 -13.40 21.63
CA ASP A 268 9.72 -14.48 20.97
C ASP A 268 10.42 -14.03 19.67
N SER A 269 10.25 -12.76 19.27
CA SER A 269 10.87 -12.16 18.09
C SER A 269 12.06 -11.26 18.46
N GLU A 270 12.92 -10.96 17.48
CA GLU A 270 14.03 -9.99 17.65
C GLU A 270 13.58 -8.52 17.58
N LEU A 271 12.27 -8.25 17.52
CA LEU A 271 11.74 -6.90 17.32
C LEU A 271 11.84 -6.05 18.58
N LYS A 272 12.16 -4.76 18.39
CA LYS A 272 12.02 -3.75 19.43
C LYS A 272 10.54 -3.37 19.57
N ILE A 273 9.94 -3.68 20.71
CA ILE A 273 8.52 -3.42 20.96
C ILE A 273 8.33 -2.00 21.52
N LEU A 274 7.51 -1.19 20.85
CA LEU A 274 7.08 0.12 21.30
C LEU A 274 5.58 0.12 21.54
N LYS A 275 5.15 0.60 22.71
CA LYS A 275 3.74 0.63 23.12
C LYS A 275 3.23 2.07 23.06
N ILE A 276 2.08 2.27 22.41
CA ILE A 276 1.40 3.57 22.24
C ILE A 276 -0.07 3.52 22.71
#